data_AF-A0A7J4I8C2-F1
#
_entry.id   AF-A0A7J4I8C2-F1
#
_cell.length_a   1.000
_cell.length_b   1.000
_cell.length_c   1.000
_cell.angle_alpha   90.00
_cell.angle_beta   90.00
_cell.angle_gamma   90.00
#
_symmetry.space_group_name_H-M   'P 1'
#
loop_
_entity.id
_entity.type
_entity.pdbx_description
1 polymer ?
#
loop_
_entity_poly.entity_id
_entity_poly.type
_entity_poly.pdbx_seq_one_letter_code
_entity_poly.pdbx_strand_id
1 'polypeptide(L)'
;MAFVRVKRISGKEYAYLVANSWTATGPRQKVAKYLGKVIRPEKAKSEKLEVFLGLAGEAAMTEWIKKSSFREIAAHLTRLELGNHNVPTSIKTDTETTEFLDEKGRQVVLAINDGFLCAETAKKLLEYDAAADYSGYGLADALTAAGIAVDKDVFISLFGKAQAATKKEKETKDAFKDFYY
;
A
#
# COMPACT_ATOMS: atom_id res chain seq x y z
N MET A 1 10.13 2.94 -13.08
CA MET A 1 9.22 2.21 -12.18
C MET A 1 9.96 1.02 -11.59
N ALA A 2 9.90 0.85 -10.26
CA ALA A 2 10.48 -0.30 -9.58
C ALA A 2 9.36 -1.24 -9.13
N PHE A 3 9.57 -2.55 -9.30
CA PHE A 3 8.60 -3.60 -8.97
C PHE A 3 9.28 -4.72 -8.18
N VAL A 4 8.49 -5.53 -7.47
CA VAL A 4 8.99 -6.66 -6.69
C VAL A 4 9.07 -7.90 -7.58
N ARG A 5 10.22 -8.56 -7.59
CA ARG A 5 10.45 -9.83 -8.27
C ARG A 5 10.80 -10.91 -7.27
N VAL A 6 10.17 -12.07 -7.40
CA VAL A 6 10.50 -13.26 -6.59
C VAL A 6 11.51 -14.14 -7.33
N LYS A 7 12.51 -14.65 -6.61
CA LYS A 7 13.47 -15.64 -7.09
C LYS A 7 13.51 -16.83 -6.14
N ARG A 8 13.53 -18.04 -6.70
CA ARG A 8 13.69 -19.28 -5.94
C ARG A 8 15.17 -19.67 -5.85
N ILE A 9 15.69 -19.87 -4.64
CA ILE A 9 17.08 -20.26 -4.36
C ILE A 9 17.04 -21.38 -3.32
N SER A 10 17.56 -22.56 -3.67
CA SER A 10 17.58 -23.74 -2.80
C SER A 10 16.22 -24.08 -2.20
N GLY A 11 15.18 -24.06 -3.04
CA GLY A 11 13.79 -24.36 -2.65
C GLY A 11 13.09 -23.26 -1.85
N LYS A 12 13.76 -22.14 -1.53
CA LYS A 12 13.18 -21.02 -0.79
C LYS A 12 12.94 -19.82 -1.71
N GLU A 13 11.88 -19.07 -1.46
CA GLU A 13 11.52 -17.88 -2.23
C GLU A 13 12.02 -16.61 -1.56
N TYR A 14 12.57 -15.71 -2.37
CA TYR A 14 13.18 -14.45 -1.93
C TYR A 14 12.72 -13.31 -2.85
N ALA A 15 12.39 -12.18 -2.25
CA ALA A 15 11.92 -11.00 -2.96
C ALA A 15 13.04 -9.97 -3.15
N TYR A 16 13.04 -9.36 -4.31
CA TYR A 16 13.98 -8.31 -4.70
C TYR A 16 13.23 -7.15 -5.33
N LEU A 17 13.60 -5.93 -4.98
CA LEU A 17 13.17 -4.73 -5.69
C LEU A 17 14.01 -4.63 -6.97
N VAL A 18 13.34 -4.58 -8.11
CA VAL A 18 13.97 -4.51 -9.43
C VAL A 18 13.50 -3.24 -10.12
N ALA A 19 14.42 -2.55 -10.79
CA ALA A 19 14.12 -1.39 -11.61
C ALA A 19 14.53 -1.65 -13.06
N ASN A 20 13.73 -1.15 -13.99
CA ASN A 20 14.09 -1.14 -15.41
C ASN A 20 15.02 0.05 -15.70
N SER A 21 16.07 -0.20 -16.47
CA SER A 21 17.01 0.80 -16.99
C SER A 21 17.19 0.62 -18.50
N TRP A 22 17.11 1.69 -19.27
CA TRP A 22 17.38 1.68 -20.70
C TRP A 22 18.88 1.79 -20.96
N THR A 23 19.42 0.93 -21.83
CA THR A 23 20.81 0.99 -22.30
C THR A 23 20.85 1.04 -23.82
N ALA A 24 22.00 1.33 -24.42
CA ALA A 24 22.16 1.34 -25.89
C ALA A 24 21.77 0.01 -26.57
N THR A 25 21.82 -1.10 -25.83
CA THR A 25 21.45 -2.44 -26.33
C THR A 25 20.01 -2.84 -26.01
N GLY A 26 19.22 -1.95 -25.40
CA GLY A 26 17.84 -2.20 -25.01
C GLY A 26 17.61 -2.18 -23.49
N PRO A 27 16.39 -2.53 -23.05
CA PRO A 27 16.01 -2.49 -21.64
C PRO A 27 16.74 -3.59 -20.85
N ARG A 28 17.29 -3.21 -19.70
CA ARG A 28 17.93 -4.10 -18.72
C ARG A 28 17.23 -3.96 -17.38
N GLN A 29 17.18 -5.04 -16.61
CA GLN A 29 16.68 -5.05 -15.24
C GLN A 29 17.85 -5.01 -14.26
N LYS A 30 17.85 -4.04 -13.36
CA LYS A 30 18.82 -3.93 -12.27
C LYS A 30 18.14 -4.27 -10.96
N VAL A 31 18.72 -5.19 -10.19
CA VAL A 31 18.31 -5.44 -8.81
C VAL A 31 18.73 -4.23 -7.98
N ALA A 32 17.75 -3.52 -7.42
CA ALA A 32 17.97 -2.34 -6.60
C ALA A 32 18.20 -2.72 -5.13
N LYS A 33 17.39 -3.64 -4.59
CA LYS A 33 17.43 -4.00 -3.17
C LYS A 33 16.95 -5.43 -2.94
N TYR A 34 17.55 -6.13 -1.97
CA TYR A 34 17.00 -7.37 -1.43
C TYR A 34 15.94 -7.03 -0.37
N LEU A 35 14.72 -7.59 -0.50
CA LEU A 35 13.59 -7.25 0.36
C LEU A 35 13.36 -8.25 1.49
N GLY A 36 13.73 -9.52 1.29
CA GLY A 36 13.54 -10.53 2.33
C GLY A 36 13.10 -11.89 1.79
N LYS A 37 12.89 -12.82 2.72
CA LYS A 37 12.29 -14.13 2.43
C LYS A 37 10.79 -13.95 2.18
N VAL A 38 10.26 -14.60 1.14
CA VAL A 38 8.82 -14.57 0.84
C VAL A 38 8.10 -15.59 1.70
N ILE A 39 7.00 -15.15 2.32
CA ILE A 39 6.04 -15.98 3.05
C ILE A 39 4.69 -15.80 2.37
N ARG A 40 4.00 -16.91 2.09
CA ARG A 40 2.69 -16.94 1.43
C ARG A 40 1.65 -17.42 2.43
N PRO A 41 1.10 -16.53 3.25
CA PRO A 41 0.01 -16.90 4.15
C PRO A 41 -1.23 -17.29 3.32
N GLU A 42 -2.03 -18.21 3.84
CA GLU A 42 -3.27 -18.63 3.18
C GLU A 42 -4.42 -17.70 3.57
N LYS A 43 -5.26 -17.34 2.60
CA LYS A 43 -6.45 -16.53 2.86
C LYS A 43 -7.46 -17.34 3.67
N ALA A 44 -7.66 -16.95 4.92
CA ALA A 44 -8.55 -17.64 5.86
C ALA A 44 -9.92 -16.98 5.98
N LYS A 45 -9.98 -15.65 5.85
CA LYS A 45 -11.20 -14.84 5.95
C LYS A 45 -11.27 -13.84 4.81
N SER A 46 -12.46 -13.32 4.58
CA SER A 46 -12.71 -12.22 3.65
C SER A 46 -13.63 -11.20 4.32
N GLU A 47 -13.20 -10.73 5.48
CA GLU A 47 -13.90 -9.69 6.23
C GLU A 47 -13.80 -8.36 5.50
N LYS A 48 -14.90 -7.60 5.49
CA LYS A 48 -14.95 -6.24 4.94
C LYS A 48 -14.44 -5.23 5.96
N LEU A 49 -13.93 -4.10 5.49
CA LEU A 49 -13.42 -3.03 6.34
C LEU A 49 -14.49 -2.50 7.33
N GLU A 50 -15.76 -2.47 6.91
CA GLU A 50 -16.89 -2.03 7.74
C GLU A 50 -17.05 -2.89 9.00
N VAL A 51 -17.01 -4.21 8.82
CA VAL A 51 -17.16 -5.17 9.91
C VAL A 51 -15.94 -5.11 10.83
N PHE A 52 -14.75 -5.03 10.24
CA PHE A 52 -13.48 -4.95 10.98
C PHE A 52 -13.39 -3.70 11.87
N LEU A 53 -13.90 -2.56 11.40
CA LEU A 53 -13.95 -1.32 12.18
C LEU A 53 -15.16 -1.24 13.11
N GLY A 54 -16.11 -2.18 13.03
CA GLY A 54 -17.36 -2.14 13.80
C GLY A 54 -18.29 -0.98 13.41
N LEU A 55 -18.25 -0.55 12.13
CA LEU A 55 -19.06 0.56 11.63
C LEU A 55 -20.44 0.07 11.16
N ALA A 56 -21.48 0.83 11.52
CA ALA A 56 -22.87 0.51 11.18
C ALA A 56 -23.22 0.98 9.76
N GLY A 57 -22.67 0.28 8.76
CA GLY A 57 -23.01 0.45 7.33
C GLY A 57 -22.24 1.53 6.56
N GLU A 58 -22.60 1.68 5.29
CA GLU A 58 -21.86 2.46 4.29
C GLU A 58 -21.74 3.97 4.61
N ALA A 59 -22.78 4.54 5.25
CA ALA A 59 -22.78 5.95 5.62
C ALA A 59 -21.71 6.26 6.68
N ALA A 60 -21.60 5.41 7.71
CA ALA A 60 -20.59 5.53 8.76
C ALA A 60 -19.18 5.32 8.20
N MET A 61 -19.01 4.39 7.25
CA MET A 61 -17.75 4.17 6.53
C MET A 61 -17.32 5.42 5.76
N THR A 62 -18.24 6.02 5.01
CA THR A 62 -17.95 7.23 4.22
C THR A 62 -17.56 8.41 5.11
N GLU A 63 -18.24 8.58 6.25
CA GLU A 63 -17.90 9.62 7.23
C GLU A 63 -16.52 9.38 7.86
N TRP A 64 -16.24 8.14 8.24
CA TRP A 64 -14.93 7.75 8.78
C TRP A 64 -13.81 8.02 7.77
N ILE A 65 -13.96 7.62 6.51
CA ILE A 65 -12.97 7.89 5.45
C ILE A 65 -12.75 9.39 5.29
N LYS A 66 -13.80 10.23 5.35
CA LYS A 66 -13.68 11.69 5.25
C LYS A 66 -12.89 12.27 6.43
N LYS A 67 -13.08 11.76 7.64
CA LYS A 67 -12.44 12.25 8.87
C LYS A 67 -11.00 11.75 9.06
N SER A 68 -10.74 10.46 8.80
CA SER A 68 -9.46 9.81 9.11
C SER A 68 -8.34 10.21 8.16
N SER A 69 -7.09 10.20 8.63
CA SER A 69 -5.95 10.51 7.74
C SER A 69 -5.71 9.38 6.73
N PHE A 70 -5.08 9.69 5.58
CA PHE A 70 -4.74 8.64 4.60
C PHE A 70 -3.85 7.55 5.23
N ARG A 71 -2.89 7.97 6.07
CA ARG A 71 -2.00 7.08 6.82
C ARG A 71 -2.76 6.11 7.72
N GLU A 72 -3.77 6.62 8.44
CA GLU A 72 -4.63 5.82 9.31
C GLU A 72 -5.43 4.79 8.50
N ILE A 73 -6.02 5.21 7.37
CA ILE A 73 -6.80 4.31 6.52
C ILE A 73 -5.91 3.20 5.93
N ALA A 74 -4.72 3.56 5.43
CA ALA A 74 -3.74 2.60 4.95
C ALA A 74 -3.31 1.60 6.03
N ALA A 75 -3.10 2.06 7.26
CA ALA A 75 -2.77 1.18 8.38
C ALA A 75 -3.92 0.21 8.71
N HIS A 76 -5.17 0.68 8.75
CA HIS A 76 -6.33 -0.19 8.99
C HIS A 76 -6.56 -1.20 7.87
N LEU A 77 -6.44 -0.80 6.60
CA LEU A 77 -6.50 -1.71 5.46
C LEU A 77 -5.41 -2.79 5.53
N THR A 78 -4.19 -2.39 5.92
CA THR A 78 -3.08 -3.34 6.11
C THR A 78 -3.40 -4.33 7.25
N ARG A 79 -3.92 -3.85 8.38
CA ARG A 79 -4.31 -4.70 9.52
C ARG A 79 -5.42 -5.68 9.15
N LEU A 80 -6.41 -5.21 8.38
CA LEU A 80 -7.50 -6.05 7.87
C LEU A 80 -6.95 -7.21 7.03
N GLU A 81 -6.06 -6.93 6.07
CA GLU A 81 -5.48 -7.97 5.23
C GLU A 81 -4.60 -8.95 6.02
N LEU A 82 -3.80 -8.46 6.97
CA LEU A 82 -3.04 -9.34 7.86
C LEU A 82 -3.96 -10.28 8.65
N GLY A 83 -5.10 -9.78 9.12
CA GLY A 83 -6.13 -10.57 9.79
C GLY A 83 -6.85 -11.57 8.87
N ASN A 84 -7.12 -11.18 7.62
CA ASN A 84 -7.77 -12.03 6.64
C ASN A 84 -6.90 -13.22 6.19
N HIS A 85 -5.58 -13.07 6.22
CA HIS A 85 -4.63 -14.11 5.81
C HIS A 85 -4.03 -14.91 6.98
N ASN A 86 -4.55 -14.77 8.21
CA ASN A 86 -4.05 -15.48 9.40
C ASN A 86 -2.51 -15.44 9.49
N VAL A 87 -1.91 -14.26 9.31
CA VAL A 87 -0.45 -14.13 9.28
C VAL A 87 0.13 -14.70 10.58
N PRO A 88 1.15 -15.58 10.51
CA PRO A 88 1.70 -16.22 11.70
C PRO A 88 2.13 -15.20 12.75
N THR A 89 1.79 -15.45 14.01
CA THR A 89 2.19 -14.61 15.16
C THR A 89 3.71 -14.53 15.37
N SER A 90 4.46 -15.43 14.72
CA SER A 90 5.91 -15.43 14.65
C SER A 90 6.50 -14.27 13.83
N ILE A 91 5.67 -13.60 13.02
CA ILE A 91 6.08 -12.45 12.23
C ILE A 91 5.73 -11.20 13.01
N LYS A 92 6.75 -10.43 13.39
CA LYS A 92 6.56 -9.11 13.98
C LYS A 92 6.13 -8.16 12.86
N THR A 93 4.88 -7.72 12.92
CA THR A 93 4.31 -6.73 11.99
C THR A 93 4.07 -5.43 12.71
N ASP A 94 4.70 -4.35 12.26
CA ASP A 94 4.39 -3.00 12.71
C ASP A 94 3.93 -2.17 11.51
N THR A 95 2.63 -1.87 11.51
CA THR A 95 1.98 -1.13 10.42
C THR A 95 2.35 0.35 10.41
N GLU A 96 2.89 0.90 11.49
CA GLU A 96 3.25 2.31 11.58
C GLU A 96 4.70 2.56 11.16
N THR A 97 5.60 1.65 11.54
CA THR A 97 7.02 1.69 11.15
C THR A 97 7.31 0.95 9.84
N THR A 98 6.32 0.25 9.29
CA THR A 98 6.42 -0.57 8.05
C THR A 98 7.38 -1.74 8.14
N GLU A 99 7.70 -2.18 9.36
CA GLU A 99 8.64 -3.29 9.56
C GLU A 99 7.92 -4.64 9.59
N PHE A 100 8.42 -5.57 8.78
CA PHE A 100 7.97 -6.96 8.73
C PHE A 100 9.17 -7.86 8.99
N LEU A 101 9.29 -8.36 10.22
CA LEU A 101 10.45 -9.12 10.68
C LEU A 101 10.05 -10.54 11.09
N ASP A 102 10.91 -11.52 10.80
CA ASP A 102 10.78 -12.85 11.38
C ASP A 102 11.21 -12.89 12.86
N GLU A 103 11.04 -14.04 13.50
CA GLU A 103 11.49 -14.30 14.88
C GLU A 103 12.98 -14.02 15.13
N LYS A 104 13.79 -13.98 14.05
CA LYS A 104 15.23 -13.71 14.10
C LYS A 104 15.57 -12.27 13.74
N GLY A 105 14.58 -11.39 13.59
CA GLY A 105 14.76 -9.98 13.23
C GLY A 105 15.15 -9.76 11.77
N ARG A 106 14.92 -10.74 10.87
CA ARG A 106 15.23 -10.62 9.45
C ARG A 106 14.01 -10.13 8.69
N GLN A 107 14.23 -9.28 7.68
CA GLN A 107 13.18 -8.78 6.81
C GLN A 107 12.46 -9.92 6.07
N VAL A 108 11.14 -9.87 6.10
CA VAL A 108 10.26 -10.79 5.38
C VAL A 108 9.32 -10.02 4.46
N VAL A 109 8.88 -10.69 3.41
CA VAL A 109 7.89 -10.19 2.46
C VAL A 109 6.69 -11.11 2.51
N LEU A 110 5.51 -10.55 2.77
CA LEU A 110 4.27 -11.30 2.74
C LEU A 110 3.69 -11.20 1.33
N ALA A 111 3.62 -12.31 0.62
CA ALA A 111 2.94 -12.39 -0.67
C ALA A 111 1.46 -12.65 -0.41
N ILE A 112 0.66 -11.59 -0.49
CA ILE A 112 -0.76 -11.55 -0.12
C ILE A 112 -1.56 -11.11 -1.35
N ASN A 113 -2.64 -11.82 -1.64
CA ASN A 113 -3.43 -11.63 -2.87
C ASN A 113 -2.48 -11.62 -4.10
N ASP A 114 -2.56 -10.59 -4.95
CA ASP A 114 -1.69 -10.42 -6.13
C ASP A 114 -0.47 -9.52 -5.89
N GLY A 115 -0.22 -9.12 -4.64
CA GLY A 115 0.83 -8.17 -4.28
C GLY A 115 1.84 -8.70 -3.25
N PHE A 116 2.70 -7.80 -2.80
CA PHE A 116 3.76 -8.07 -1.84
C PHE A 116 3.75 -7.02 -0.74
N LEU A 117 3.25 -7.37 0.43
CA LEU A 117 3.31 -6.52 1.61
C LEU A 117 4.71 -6.62 2.23
N CYS A 118 5.46 -5.52 2.15
CA CYS A 118 6.81 -5.38 2.70
C CYS A 118 7.07 -3.91 3.06
N ALA A 119 8.23 -3.63 3.67
CA ALA A 119 8.57 -2.26 4.08
C ALA A 119 8.49 -1.24 2.93
N GLU A 120 8.94 -1.59 1.73
CA GLU A 120 8.92 -0.68 0.58
C GLU A 120 7.50 -0.39 0.08
N THR A 121 6.64 -1.40 -0.02
CA THR A 121 5.27 -1.23 -0.50
C THR A 121 4.37 -0.60 0.54
N ALA A 122 4.55 -0.94 1.82
CA ALA A 122 3.88 -0.27 2.93
C ALA A 122 4.30 1.20 3.05
N LYS A 123 5.61 1.50 2.92
CA LYS A 123 6.11 2.88 2.94
C LYS A 123 5.51 3.70 1.80
N LYS A 124 5.51 3.18 0.57
CA LYS A 124 4.86 3.83 -0.58
C LYS A 124 3.39 4.12 -0.34
N LEU A 125 2.69 3.22 0.34
CA LEU A 125 1.30 3.43 0.72
C LEU A 125 1.18 4.52 1.78
N LEU A 126 1.93 4.47 2.88
CA LEU A 126 1.84 5.48 3.96
C LEU A 126 2.27 6.89 3.51
N GLU A 127 3.23 6.98 2.59
CA GLU A 127 3.76 8.23 2.04
C GLU A 127 3.03 8.66 0.75
N TYR A 128 1.90 8.02 0.41
CA TYR A 128 1.13 8.38 -0.77
C TYR A 128 0.64 9.84 -0.69
N ASP A 129 1.02 10.61 -1.71
CA ASP A 129 0.61 12.00 -1.85
C ASP A 129 -0.53 12.14 -2.86
N ALA A 130 -1.73 12.42 -2.34
CA ALA A 130 -2.92 12.66 -3.13
C ALA A 130 -2.82 13.89 -4.05
N ALA A 131 -1.99 14.88 -3.70
CA ALA A 131 -1.83 16.07 -4.53
C ALA A 131 -1.11 15.77 -5.85
N ALA A 132 -0.22 14.78 -5.84
CA ALA A 132 0.58 14.39 -6.99
C ALA A 132 -0.14 13.43 -7.95
N ASP A 133 -1.21 12.76 -7.52
CA ASP A 133 -1.94 11.78 -8.33
C ASP A 133 -3.36 12.24 -8.68
N TYR A 134 -3.47 12.87 -9.85
CA TYR A 134 -4.76 13.33 -10.39
C TYR A 134 -5.71 12.16 -10.78
N SER A 135 -5.13 11.02 -11.15
CA SER A 135 -5.84 9.91 -11.80
C SER A 135 -6.33 8.84 -10.83
N GLY A 136 -5.72 8.76 -9.64
CA GLY A 136 -5.94 7.67 -8.68
C GLY A 136 -5.18 6.39 -9.06
N TYR A 137 -4.44 6.42 -10.18
CA TYR A 137 -3.63 5.31 -10.64
C TYR A 137 -2.50 4.99 -9.66
N GLY A 138 -1.86 6.02 -9.09
CA GLY A 138 -0.83 5.86 -8.07
C GLY A 138 -1.36 5.22 -6.80
N LEU A 139 -2.57 5.61 -6.37
CA LEU A 139 -3.26 4.95 -5.25
C LEU A 139 -3.55 3.48 -5.54
N ALA A 140 -4.15 3.19 -6.70
CA ALA A 140 -4.48 1.84 -7.12
C ALA A 140 -3.22 0.96 -7.25
N ASP A 141 -2.15 1.49 -7.84
CA ASP A 141 -0.86 0.82 -7.96
C ASP A 141 -0.24 0.54 -6.59
N ALA A 142 -0.28 1.50 -5.67
CA ALA A 142 0.24 1.33 -4.31
C ALA A 142 -0.53 0.25 -3.54
N LEU A 143 -1.86 0.26 -3.58
CA LEU A 143 -2.72 -0.74 -2.93
C LEU A 143 -2.50 -2.13 -3.52
N THR A 144 -2.49 -2.25 -4.85
CA THR A 144 -2.28 -3.52 -5.56
C THR A 144 -0.88 -4.06 -5.30
N ALA A 145 0.15 -3.21 -5.35
CA ALA A 145 1.53 -3.60 -5.07
C ALA A 145 1.71 -4.08 -3.62
N ALA A 146 1.00 -3.47 -2.66
CA ALA A 146 0.97 -3.91 -1.26
C ALA A 146 0.14 -5.19 -1.05
N GLY A 147 -0.60 -5.66 -2.06
CA GLY A 147 -1.47 -6.83 -1.96
C GLY A 147 -2.76 -6.57 -1.18
N ILE A 148 -3.19 -5.31 -1.08
CA ILE A 148 -4.41 -4.93 -0.35
C ILE A 148 -5.60 -4.96 -1.30
N ALA A 149 -6.57 -5.83 -1.01
CA ALA A 149 -7.83 -5.88 -1.76
C ALA A 149 -8.82 -4.89 -1.13
N VAL A 150 -9.12 -3.82 -1.85
CA VAL A 150 -10.05 -2.79 -1.37
C VAL A 150 -11.40 -2.93 -2.06
N ASP A 151 -12.47 -2.87 -1.28
CA ASP A 151 -13.84 -2.81 -1.81
C ASP A 151 -14.02 -1.59 -2.72
N LYS A 152 -14.77 -1.75 -3.81
CA LYS A 152 -14.97 -0.70 -4.82
C LYS A 152 -15.45 0.62 -4.22
N ASP A 153 -16.39 0.55 -3.27
CA ASP A 153 -17.01 1.73 -2.66
C ASP A 153 -16.04 2.45 -1.70
N VAL A 154 -15.20 1.70 -0.99
CA VAL A 154 -14.11 2.24 -0.17
C VAL A 154 -13.09 2.93 -1.07
N PHE A 155 -12.71 2.33 -2.20
CA PHE A 155 -11.79 2.92 -3.17
C PHE A 155 -12.34 4.22 -3.77
N ILE A 156 -13.61 4.24 -4.19
CA ILE A 156 -14.26 5.45 -4.72
C ILE A 156 -14.26 6.57 -3.66
N SER A 157 -14.56 6.23 -2.41
CA SER A 157 -14.57 7.19 -1.29
C SER A 157 -13.17 7.74 -0.99
N LEU A 158 -12.15 6.89 -1.01
CA LEU A 158 -10.73 7.29 -0.88
C LEU A 158 -10.29 8.20 -2.02
N PHE A 159 -10.64 7.86 -3.25
CA PHE A 159 -10.30 8.64 -4.42
C PHE A 159 -10.99 10.01 -4.42
N GLY A 160 -12.28 10.06 -4.08
CA GLY A 160 -13.02 11.32 -3.94
C GLY A 160 -12.40 12.24 -2.88
N LYS A 161 -11.91 11.67 -1.77
CA LYS A 161 -11.16 12.41 -0.76
C LYS A 161 -9.83 12.95 -1.29
N ALA A 162 -9.08 12.13 -2.03
CA ALA A 162 -7.82 12.55 -2.64
C ALA A 162 -8.03 13.74 -3.59
N GLN A 163 -9.02 13.67 -4.49
CA GLN A 163 -9.33 14.76 -5.43
C GLN A 163 -9.77 16.05 -4.72
N ALA A 164 -10.55 15.93 -3.64
CA ALA A 164 -10.98 17.10 -2.86
C ALA A 164 -9.79 17.83 -2.21
N ALA A 165 -8.74 17.11 -1.81
CA ALA A 165 -7.51 17.71 -1.29
C ALA A 165 -6.75 18.45 -2.39
N THR A 166 -6.56 17.84 -3.56
CA THR A 166 -5.87 18.44 -4.71
C THR A 166 -6.54 19.73 -5.18
N LYS A 167 -7.88 19.76 -5.21
CA LYS A 167 -8.64 20.95 -5.61
C LYS A 167 -8.41 22.13 -4.66
N LYS A 168 -8.47 21.89 -3.34
CA LYS A 168 -8.23 22.92 -2.33
C LYS A 168 -6.81 23.48 -2.41
N GLU A 169 -5.81 22.63 -2.63
CA GLU A 169 -4.43 23.08 -2.76
C GLU A 169 -4.23 23.94 -4.00
N LYS A 170 -4.87 23.58 -5.12
CA LYS A 170 -4.84 24.38 -6.35
C LYS A 170 -5.49 25.75 -6.16
N GLU A 171 -6.68 25.80 -5.55
CA GLU A 171 -7.36 27.06 -5.23
C GLU A 171 -6.51 27.96 -4.32
N THR A 172 -5.83 27.37 -3.32
CA THR A 172 -4.94 28.11 -2.43
C THR A 172 -3.72 28.66 -3.16
N LYS A 173 -3.13 27.88 -4.07
CA LYS A 173 -1.97 28.29 -4.90
C LYS A 173 -2.35 29.38 -5.90
N ASP A 174 -3.54 29.31 -6.50
CA ASP A 174 -4.03 30.30 -7.45
C ASP A 174 -4.38 31.61 -6.73
N ALA A 175 -5.07 31.56 -5.59
CA ALA A 175 -5.34 32.73 -4.75
C ALA A 175 -4.05 33.41 -4.25
N PHE A 176 -3.00 32.63 -3.97
CA PHE A 176 -1.70 33.18 -3.60
C PHE A 176 -1.02 33.88 -4.77
N LYS A 177 -1.12 33.36 -6.00
CA LYS A 177 -0.55 34.03 -7.19
C LYS A 177 -1.22 35.39 -7.44
N ASP A 178 -2.55 35.45 -7.31
CA ASP A 178 -3.31 36.69 -7.50
C ASP A 178 -2.97 37.77 -6.47
N PHE A 179 -2.35 37.42 -5.33
CA PHE A 179 -1.90 38.40 -4.34
C PHE A 179 -0.59 39.10 -4.71
N TYR A 180 0.24 38.50 -5.57
CA TYR A 180 1.57 39.02 -5.93
C TYR A 180 1.63 39.70 -7.30
N TYR A 181 0.52 39.76 -8.03
CA TYR A 181 0.40 40.43 -9.33
C TYR A 181 -0.69 41.51 -9.27
#